data_AF-A0A1Q9P7J0-F1
#
_entry.id   AF-A0A1Q9P7J0-F1
#
_cell.length_a   1.000
_cell.length_b   1.000
_cell.length_c   1.000
_cell.angle_alpha   90.00
_cell.angle_beta   90.00
_cell.angle_gamma   90.00
#
_symmetry.space_group_name_H-M   'P 1'
#
loop_
_entity.id
_entity.type
_entity.pdbx_description
1 polymer ?
#
loop_
_entity_poly.entity_id
_entity_poly.type
_entity_poly.pdbx_seq_one_letter_code
_entity_poly.pdbx_strand_id
1 'polypeptide(L)' 'MAETYVIPMGDIPSRKLRKTVKVFIKEEDVSLFDDDGHQFGVTLEKNRLVLKSGA' A
#
# COMPACT_ATOMS: atom_id res chain seq x y z
N MET A 1 -17.36 7.85 3.61
CA MET A 1 -16.38 8.27 2.58
C MET A 1 -15.10 7.56 2.92
N ALA A 2 -14.62 6.62 2.08
CA ALA A 2 -13.45 5.82 2.42
C ALA A 2 -12.19 6.70 2.44
N GLU A 3 -11.53 6.80 3.59
CA GLU A 3 -10.26 7.49 3.71
C GLU A 3 -9.22 6.76 2.87
N THR A 4 -8.71 7.43 1.85
CA THR A 4 -7.70 6.87 0.96
C THR A 4 -6.33 7.36 1.43
N TYR A 5 -5.61 6.53 2.16
CA TYR A 5 -4.24 6.82 2.54
C TYR A 5 -3.31 6.52 1.36
N VAL A 6 -2.47 7.49 1.00
CA VAL A 6 -1.60 7.44 -0.18
C VAL A 6 -0.15 7.65 0.25
N ILE A 7 0.69 6.64 0.09
CA ILE A 7 2.14 6.76 0.28
C ILE A 7 2.80 6.83 -1.10
N PRO A 8 3.38 7.99 -1.49
CA PRO A 8 4.18 8.07 -2.69
C PRO A 8 5.35 7.10 -2.64
N MET A 9 5.60 6.32 -3.70
CA MET A 9 6.78 5.47 -3.73
C MET A 9 8.08 6.28 -3.61
N GLY A 10 8.06 7.57 -3.98
CA GLY A 10 9.19 8.49 -3.84
C GLY A 10 9.67 8.65 -2.39
N ASP A 11 8.77 8.54 -1.42
CA ASP A 11 9.04 8.73 0.00
C ASP A 11 9.79 7.55 0.62
N ILE A 12 9.80 6.40 -0.08
CA ILE A 12 10.66 5.27 0.27
C ILE A 12 12.10 5.62 -0.15
N PRO A 13 13.03 5.85 0.80
CA PRO A 13 14.29 6.53 0.53
C PRO A 13 15.24 5.73 -0.36
N SER A 14 15.18 4.40 -0.29
CA SER A 14 16.09 3.52 -1.04
C SER A 14 15.48 3.00 -2.33
N ARG A 15 16.23 3.15 -3.44
CA ARG A 15 15.86 2.57 -4.75
C ARG A 15 15.72 1.05 -4.69
N LYS A 16 16.51 0.37 -3.86
CA LYS A 16 16.41 -1.08 -3.64
C LYS A 16 15.11 -1.42 -2.93
N LEU A 17 14.80 -0.72 -1.83
CA LEU A 17 13.53 -0.87 -1.10
C LEU A 17 12.32 -0.60 -2.00
N ARG A 18 12.35 0.46 -2.83
CA ARG A 18 11.28 0.74 -3.80
C ARG A 18 11.01 -0.42 -4.76
N LYS A 19 12.07 -1.08 -5.26
CA LYS A 19 11.92 -2.27 -6.11
C LYS A 19 11.33 -3.45 -5.32
N THR A 20 11.84 -3.71 -4.12
CA THR A 20 11.35 -4.79 -3.26
C THR A 20 9.87 -4.63 -2.95
N VAL A 21 9.44 -3.45 -2.50
CA VAL A 21 8.03 -3.15 -2.20
C VAL A 21 7.16 -3.31 -3.45
N LYS A 22 7.64 -2.87 -4.62
CA LYS A 22 6.90 -3.01 -5.88
C LYS A 22 6.74 -4.46 -6.34
N VAL A 23 7.74 -5.32 -6.10
CA VAL A 23 7.65 -6.76 -6.40
C VAL A 23 6.71 -7.42 -5.40
N PHE A 24 6.92 -7.17 -4.11
CA PHE A 24 6.12 -7.73 -3.03
C PHE A 24 4.62 -7.47 -3.21
N ILE A 25 4.20 -6.22 -3.43
CA ILE A 25 2.77 -5.86 -3.59
C ILE A 25 2.16 -6.39 -4.90
N LYS A 26 2.99 -6.79 -5.88
CA LYS A 26 2.48 -7.38 -7.13
C LYS A 26 2.27 -8.89 -7.03
N GLU A 27 3.04 -9.55 -6.19
CA GLU A 27 3.04 -11.01 -6.05
C GLU A 27 2.14 -11.46 -4.89
N GLU A 28 1.98 -10.62 -3.87
CA GLU A 28 1.24 -10.91 -2.65
C GLU A 28 0.02 -9.99 -2.50
N ASP A 29 -1.08 -10.54 -1.99
CA ASP A 29 -2.21 -9.75 -1.51
C ASP A 29 -1.87 -9.15 -0.14
N VAL A 30 -1.44 -7.89 -0.14
CA VAL A 30 -1.02 -7.19 1.07
C VAL A 30 -2.21 -6.48 1.70
N SER A 31 -2.46 -6.76 2.99
CA SER A 31 -3.49 -6.10 3.79
C SER A 31 -2.88 -5.50 5.06
N LEU A 32 -3.45 -4.38 5.52
CA LEU A 32 -3.16 -3.77 6.81
C LEU A 32 -4.43 -3.75 7.65
N PHE A 33 -4.27 -3.90 8.96
CA PHE A 33 -5.34 -3.71 9.93
C PHE A 33 -5.09 -2.42 10.70
N ASP A 34 -6.13 -1.61 10.88
CA ASP A 34 -6.05 -0.50 11.84
C ASP A 34 -6.25 -1.01 13.29
N ASP A 35 -6.12 -0.10 14.25
CA ASP A 35 -6.32 -0.41 15.67
C ASP A 35 -7.76 -0.81 16.01
N ASP A 36 -8.73 -0.47 15.14
CA ASP A 36 -10.14 -0.82 15.26
C ASP A 36 -10.48 -2.17 14.59
N GLY A 37 -9.48 -2.82 13.96
CA GLY A 37 -9.61 -4.12 13.32
C GLY A 37 -10.15 -4.07 11.88
N HIS A 38 -10.28 -2.90 11.27
CA HIS A 38 -10.66 -2.76 9.87
C HIS A 38 -9.51 -3.19 8.95
N GLN A 39 -9.85 -4.00 7.94
CA GLN A 39 -8.89 -4.46 6.95
C GLN A 39 -8.85 -3.51 5.74
N PHE A 40 -7.64 -3.06 5.41
CA PHE A 40 -7.33 -2.26 4.23
C PHE A 40 -6.44 -3.05 3.28
N GLY A 41 -6.88 -3.21 2.03
CA GLY A 41 -6.04 -3.72 0.97
C GLY A 41 -5.02 -2.67 0.52
N VAL A 42 -3.75 -3.06 0.39
CA VAL A 42 -2.68 -2.20 -0.12
C VAL A 42 -2.48 -2.49 -1.60
N THR A 43 -2.65 -1.48 -2.45
CA THR A 43 -2.46 -1.62 -3.90
C THR A 43 -1.48 -0.59 -4.44
N LEU A 44 -0.77 -0.93 -5.53
CA LEU A 44 0.13 0.00 -6.21
C LEU A 44 -0.57 0.64 -7.41
N GLU A 45 -0.90 1.93 -7.31
CA GLU A 45 -1.50 2.71 -8.40
C GLU A 45 -0.60 3.88 -8.79
N LYS A 46 -0.29 4.01 -10.10
CA LYS A 46 0.49 5.15 -10.63
C LYS A 46 1.74 5.48 -9.79
N ASN A 47 2.45 4.44 -9.33
CA ASN A 47 3.64 4.55 -8.48
C ASN A 47 3.38 5.15 -7.07
N ARG A 48 2.19 4.89 -6.52
CA ARG A 48 1.77 5.23 -5.16
C ARG A 48 1.16 4.00 -4.51
N LEU A 49 1.42 3.81 -3.23
CA LEU A 49 0.72 2.81 -2.42
C LEU A 49 -0.60 3.43 -1.98
N VAL A 50 -1.69 2.71 -2.22
CA VAL A 50 -3.04 3.17 -1.95
C VAL A 50 -3.71 2.15 -1.04
N LEU A 51 -4.20 2.62 0.12
CA LEU A 51 -5.06 1.84 0.99
C LEU A 51 -6.50 1.92 0.48
N LYS A 52 -7.13 0.77 0.29
CA LYS A 52 -8.56 0.65 -0.02
C LYS A 52 -9.25 -0.13 1.09
N SER A 53 -10.26 0.45 1.70
CA SER A 53 -11.13 -0.30 2.62
C SER A 53 -11.89 -1.35 1.81
N GLY A 54 -11.84 -2.61 2.26
CA GLY A 54 -12.82 -3.60 1.81
C GLY A 54 -14.22 -3.11 2.18
N ALA A 55 -15.14 -3.16 1.22
CA ALA A 55 -16.55 -2.84 1.45
C ALA A 55 -17.20 -3.87 2.37
#